data_AF-A0A3N0UQ50-F1
#
_entry.id   AF-A0A3N0UQ50-F1
#
_cell.length_a   1.000
_cell.length_b   1.000
_cell.length_c   1.000
_cell.angle_alpha   90.00
_cell.angle_beta   90.00
_cell.angle_gamma   90.00
#
_symmetry.space_group_name_H-M   'P 1'
#
loop_
_entity.id
_entity.type
_entity.pdbx_description
1 polymer ?
#
loop_
_entity_poly.entity_id
_entity_poly.type
_entity_poly.pdbx_seq_one_letter_code
_entity_poly.pdbx_strand_id
1 'polypeptide(L)'
;MPRHQPRWPAFRKTGRYPPAASRHHALSRSQGLARRRRLVLERNYPEYGLSGYRSAPLPAQSVLSLRIFIDRSSIEVFVGEGECCLSSRIYPQPDGRALRLFADHGRAHLAGGDSWSLLRA
;
A
#
# COMPACT_ATOMS: atom_id res chain seq x y z
N MET A 1 -4.29 -10.03 35.38
CA MET A 1 -4.88 -10.75 34.21
C MET A 1 -3.95 -10.54 33.00
N PRO A 2 -3.19 -11.55 32.53
CA PRO A 2 -2.29 -11.34 31.41
C PRO A 2 -3.08 -11.34 30.09
N ARG A 3 -2.96 -10.26 29.31
CA ARG A 3 -3.60 -10.13 27.99
C ARG A 3 -2.81 -10.94 26.97
N HIS A 4 -3.46 -11.91 26.35
CA HIS A 4 -2.95 -12.57 25.14
C HIS A 4 -2.79 -11.53 24.02
N GLN A 5 -1.56 -11.24 23.63
CA GLN A 5 -1.26 -10.51 22.38
C GLN A 5 -1.32 -11.51 21.22
N PRO A 6 -2.03 -11.21 20.11
CA PRO A 6 -1.88 -12.00 18.91
C PRO A 6 -0.48 -11.80 18.34
N ARG A 7 0.31 -12.88 18.29
CA ARG A 7 1.62 -12.91 17.62
C ARG A 7 1.38 -12.83 16.12
N TRP A 8 1.66 -11.67 15.53
CA TRP A 8 1.80 -11.56 14.09
C TRP A 8 2.91 -12.53 13.63
N PRO A 9 2.70 -13.32 12.56
CA PRO A 9 3.77 -14.16 12.06
C PRO A 9 4.92 -13.28 11.58
N ALA A 10 6.15 -13.69 11.90
CA ALA A 10 7.37 -13.01 11.53
C ALA A 10 7.37 -12.66 10.02
N PHE A 11 7.70 -11.41 9.73
CA PHE A 11 7.88 -10.85 8.40
C PHE A 11 8.71 -11.79 7.52
N ARG A 12 8.08 -12.46 6.54
CA ARG A 12 8.78 -13.25 5.51
C ARG A 12 8.93 -12.44 4.23
N LYS A 13 10.18 -12.17 3.86
CA LYS A 13 10.65 -11.30 2.77
C LYS A 13 10.48 -11.89 1.35
N THR A 14 9.49 -12.73 1.08
CA THR A 14 9.41 -13.43 -0.22
C THR A 14 7.99 -13.46 -0.76
N GLY A 15 7.50 -12.32 -1.24
CA GLY A 15 6.32 -12.27 -2.09
C GLY A 15 6.71 -11.82 -3.48
N ARG A 16 6.77 -12.74 -4.46
CA ARG A 16 6.68 -12.35 -5.88
C ARG A 16 5.27 -11.81 -6.13
N TYR A 17 5.18 -10.73 -6.87
CA TYR A 17 3.90 -10.24 -7.41
C TYR A 17 3.34 -11.31 -8.38
N PRO A 18 2.07 -11.73 -8.27
CA PRO A 18 1.51 -12.70 -9.22
C PRO A 18 1.43 -12.09 -10.64
N PRO A 19 1.66 -12.88 -11.71
CA PRO A 19 1.77 -12.38 -13.07
C PRO A 19 0.44 -11.83 -13.62
N ALA A 20 0.58 -10.91 -14.58
CA ALA A 20 -0.40 -9.95 -15.07
C ALA A 20 -1.59 -10.49 -15.91
N ALA A 21 -2.07 -11.71 -15.68
CA ALA A 21 -2.95 -12.41 -16.62
C ALA A 21 -4.45 -12.01 -16.61
N SER A 22 -4.86 -10.84 -16.09
CA SER A 22 -6.29 -10.45 -16.08
C SER A 22 -6.53 -8.93 -16.10
N ARG A 23 -5.73 -8.17 -16.87
CA ARG A 23 -5.42 -6.78 -16.52
C ARG A 23 -5.22 -5.88 -17.75
N HIS A 24 -6.30 -5.35 -18.33
CA HIS A 24 -6.19 -4.56 -19.56
C HIS A 24 -7.00 -3.26 -19.46
N HIS A 25 -6.49 -2.24 -18.76
CA HIS A 25 -6.58 -0.81 -19.14
C HIS A 25 -6.09 0.14 -18.03
N ALA A 26 -6.55 -0.02 -16.78
CA ALA A 26 -6.22 0.90 -15.68
C ALA A 26 -4.75 0.82 -15.22
N LEU A 27 -4.20 -0.40 -15.17
CA LEU A 27 -2.83 -0.66 -14.72
C LEU A 27 -1.74 -0.04 -15.61
N SER A 28 -2.02 0.11 -16.91
CA SER A 28 -1.07 0.72 -17.85
C SER A 28 -0.79 2.18 -17.47
N ARG A 29 -1.81 2.92 -17.02
CA ARG A 29 -1.67 4.33 -16.65
C ARG A 29 -0.98 4.51 -15.29
N SER A 30 -1.30 3.70 -14.28
CA SER A 30 -0.65 3.76 -12.96
C SER A 30 0.82 3.38 -13.03
N GLN A 31 1.17 2.36 -13.82
CA GLN A 31 2.57 1.95 -14.05
C GLN A 31 3.40 3.05 -14.74
N GLY A 32 2.82 3.72 -15.75
CA GLY A 32 3.47 4.86 -16.40
C GLY A 32 3.73 6.04 -15.44
N LEU A 33 2.84 6.26 -14.47
CA LEU A 33 3.00 7.30 -13.44
C LEU A 33 4.04 6.92 -12.38
N ALA A 34 4.07 5.66 -11.94
CA ALA A 34 5.08 5.18 -11.00
C ALA A 34 6.51 5.40 -11.54
N ARG A 35 6.71 5.19 -12.84
CA ARG A 35 7.99 5.48 -13.53
C ARG A 35 8.37 6.97 -13.54
N ARG A 36 7.44 7.89 -13.25
CA ARG A 36 7.66 9.34 -13.24
C ARG A 36 7.88 9.91 -11.82
N ARG A 37 8.44 9.11 -10.89
CA ARG A 37 8.65 9.49 -9.48
C ARG A 37 7.36 9.99 -8.81
N ARG A 38 6.33 9.16 -8.84
CA ARG A 38 5.04 9.46 -8.22
C ARG A 38 4.66 8.39 -7.23
N LEU A 39 4.06 8.82 -6.12
CA LEU A 39 3.33 7.93 -5.26
C LEU A 39 2.01 7.63 -5.96
N VAL A 40 1.66 6.35 -6.06
CA VAL A 40 0.41 5.91 -6.69
C VAL A 40 -0.34 5.04 -5.69
N LEU A 41 -1.59 5.43 -5.41
CA LEU A 41 -2.54 4.64 -4.64
C LEU A 41 -3.59 4.10 -5.61
N GLU A 42 -3.48 2.81 -5.92
CA GLU A 42 -4.34 2.12 -6.89
C GLU A 42 -5.32 1.19 -6.17
N ARG A 43 -6.56 1.15 -6.65
CA ARG A 43 -7.55 0.15 -6.26
C ARG A 43 -8.07 -0.56 -7.51
N ASN A 44 -8.26 -1.87 -7.38
CA ASN A 44 -8.85 -2.70 -8.41
C ASN A 44 -9.71 -3.77 -7.74
N TYR A 45 -11.03 -3.59 -7.79
CA TYR A 45 -12.05 -4.51 -7.33
C TYR A 45 -12.97 -4.87 -8.52
N PRO A 46 -12.54 -5.79 -9.41
CA PRO A 46 -13.33 -6.21 -10.56
C PRO A 46 -14.71 -6.73 -10.17
N GLU A 47 -14.83 -7.37 -9.01
CA GLU A 47 -16.08 -7.90 -8.46
C GLU A 47 -17.14 -6.81 -8.21
N TYR A 48 -16.72 -5.55 -8.09
CA TYR A 48 -17.60 -4.39 -7.93
C TYR A 48 -17.60 -3.49 -9.17
N GLY A 49 -16.92 -3.87 -10.26
CA GLY A 49 -16.70 -2.99 -11.41
C GLY A 49 -15.91 -1.72 -11.06
N LEU A 50 -15.13 -1.74 -9.98
CA LEU A 50 -14.45 -0.56 -9.42
C LEU A 50 -12.95 -0.65 -9.66
N SER A 51 -12.43 0.23 -10.52
CA SER A 51 -10.99 0.44 -10.66
C SER A 51 -10.66 1.93 -10.66
N GLY A 52 -9.45 2.27 -10.23
CA GLY A 52 -8.98 3.65 -10.27
C GLY A 52 -7.70 3.85 -9.48
N TYR A 53 -7.06 4.99 -9.69
CA TYR A 53 -5.87 5.37 -8.97
C TYR A 53 -5.89 6.85 -8.61
N ARG A 54 -5.14 7.19 -7.57
CA ARG A 54 -4.71 8.55 -7.27
C ARG A 54 -3.19 8.60 -7.30
N SER A 55 -2.63 9.75 -7.64
CA SER A 55 -1.18 9.91 -7.61
C SER A 55 -0.78 11.30 -7.21
N ALA A 56 0.38 11.40 -6.58
CA ALA A 56 1.03 12.65 -6.24
C ALA A 56 2.51 12.62 -6.63
N PRO A 57 3.12 13.77 -6.98
CA PRO A 57 4.56 13.83 -7.18
C PRO A 57 5.28 13.47 -5.89
N LEU A 58 6.38 12.72 -5.99
CA LEU A 58 7.28 12.51 -4.86
C LEU A 58 8.38 13.58 -4.86
N PRO A 59 8.80 14.06 -3.68
CA PRO A 59 9.95 14.93 -3.58
C PRO A 59 11.22 14.20 -4.04
N ALA A 60 12.20 14.95 -4.53
CA ALA A 60 13.50 14.42 -4.95
C ALA A 60 14.37 14.11 -3.72
N GLN A 61 14.04 13.04 -3.00
CA GLN A 61 14.72 12.58 -1.79
C GLN A 61 15.27 11.17 -1.98
N SER A 62 16.36 10.84 -1.28
CA SER A 62 16.98 9.51 -1.29
C SER A 62 16.23 8.50 -0.42
N VAL A 63 15.56 8.98 0.64
CA VAL A 63 14.74 8.18 1.56
C VAL A 63 13.31 8.68 1.49
N LEU A 64 12.37 7.75 1.28
CA LEU A 64 10.94 8.03 1.28
C LEU A 64 10.33 7.61 2.61
N SER A 65 9.98 8.59 3.44
CA SER A 65 9.23 8.36 4.68
C SER A 65 7.73 8.28 4.38
N LEU A 66 7.09 7.20 4.82
CA LEU A 66 5.65 6.99 4.66
C LEU A 66 5.00 6.69 6.01
N ARG A 67 3.88 7.35 6.29
CA ARG A 67 2.95 6.94 7.35
C ARG A 67 1.65 6.48 6.71
N ILE A 68 1.27 5.23 6.97
CA ILE A 68 0.13 4.58 6.32
C ILE A 68 -0.89 4.19 7.39
N PHE A 69 -2.09 4.75 7.30
CA PHE A 69 -3.24 4.32 8.09
C PHE A 69 -4.12 3.41 7.26
N ILE A 70 -4.51 2.28 7.84
CA ILE A 70 -5.39 1.29 7.21
C ILE A 70 -6.53 1.03 8.18
N ASP A 71 -7.75 1.41 7.79
CA ASP A 71 -8.96 1.13 8.54
C ASP A 71 -9.83 0.09 7.81
N ARG A 72 -11.02 -0.19 8.34
CA ARG A 72 -11.99 -1.14 7.79
C ARG A 72 -12.31 -0.87 6.33
N SER A 73 -12.40 0.40 5.94
CA SER A 73 -12.81 0.84 4.61
C SER A 73 -11.93 1.92 3.97
N SER A 74 -10.83 2.32 4.57
CA SER A 74 -9.93 3.35 4.01
C SER A 74 -8.46 3.00 4.13
N ILE A 75 -7.67 3.54 3.20
CA ILE A 75 -6.22 3.67 3.32
C ILE A 75 -5.88 5.15 3.14
N GLU A 76 -5.04 5.66 4.03
CA GLU A 76 -4.48 7.00 3.96
C GLU A 76 -2.96 6.90 4.02
N VAL A 77 -2.28 7.51 3.04
CA VAL A 77 -0.82 7.49 2.90
C VAL A 77 -0.31 8.90 2.98
N PHE A 78 0.50 9.18 3.99
CA PHE A 78 1.18 10.44 4.20
C PHE A 78 2.64 10.28 3.82
N VAL A 79 3.17 11.23 3.04
CA VAL A 79 4.58 11.32 2.65
C VAL A 79 5.25 12.31 3.59
N GLY A 80 6.45 11.95 4.07
CA GLY A 80 7.26 12.79 4.97
C GLY A 80 6.51 13.21 6.23
N GLU A 81 6.57 14.49 6.55
CA GLU A 81 5.87 15.12 7.67
C GLU A 81 4.50 15.71 7.25
N GLY A 82 3.94 15.23 6.13
CA GLY A 82 2.62 15.63 5.64
C GLY A 82 2.65 16.49 4.38
N GLU A 83 3.78 16.53 3.66
CA GLU A 83 3.93 17.27 2.40
C GLU A 83 2.98 16.77 1.31
N CYS A 84 2.56 15.51 1.41
CA CYS A 84 1.51 14.96 0.57
C CYS A 84 0.68 13.92 1.34
N CYS A 85 -0.63 13.91 1.09
CA CYS A 85 -1.54 12.86 1.52
C CYS A 85 -2.34 12.30 0.35
N LEU A 86 -2.43 10.97 0.25
CA LEU A 86 -3.37 10.28 -0.62
C LEU A 86 -4.32 9.42 0.21
N SER A 87 -5.62 9.59 -0.02
CA SER A 87 -6.67 8.76 0.58
C SER A 87 -7.44 7.97 -0.48
N SER A 88 -7.75 6.71 -0.19
CA SER A 88 -8.62 5.88 -1.01
C SER A 88 -9.48 4.97 -0.14
N ARG A 89 -10.71 4.74 -0.60
CA ARG A 89 -11.57 3.68 -0.05
C ARG A 89 -11.04 2.30 -0.45
N ILE A 90 -11.14 1.35 0.46
CA ILE A 90 -10.85 -0.07 0.25
C ILE A 90 -12.05 -0.93 0.67
N TYR A 91 -12.16 -2.12 0.08
CA TYR A 91 -13.23 -3.08 0.33
C TYR A 91 -12.62 -4.47 0.58
N PRO A 92 -11.98 -4.69 1.75
CA PRO A 92 -11.30 -5.95 2.02
C PRO A 92 -12.31 -7.08 2.22
N GLN A 93 -12.04 -8.23 1.59
CA GLN A 93 -12.79 -9.45 1.87
C GLN A 93 -12.56 -9.91 3.33
N PRO A 94 -13.51 -10.62 3.96
CA PRO A 94 -13.43 -11.04 5.36
C PRO A 94 -12.10 -11.72 5.74
N ASP A 95 -11.60 -12.59 4.87
CA ASP A 95 -10.34 -13.34 5.07
C ASP A 95 -9.16 -12.75 4.25
N GLY A 96 -9.39 -11.61 3.59
CA GLY A 96 -8.49 -11.05 2.57
C GLY A 96 -7.58 -9.93 3.07
N ARG A 97 -7.11 -9.98 4.33
CA ARG A 97 -6.28 -8.91 4.92
C ARG A 97 -4.83 -9.34 5.08
N ALA A 98 -4.03 -9.15 4.03
CA ALA A 98 -2.59 -9.33 4.08
C ALA A 98 -1.86 -8.07 3.60
N LEU A 99 -0.93 -7.56 4.40
CA LEU A 99 -0.02 -6.50 3.99
C LEU A 99 1.24 -7.13 3.40
N ARG A 100 1.66 -6.63 2.23
CA ARG A 100 2.88 -7.09 1.54
C ARG A 100 3.71 -5.90 1.11
N LEU A 101 5.01 -5.95 1.41
CA LEU A 101 6.01 -5.02 0.91
C LEU A 101 6.86 -5.76 -0.11
N PHE A 102 7.01 -5.17 -1.30
CA PHE A 102 7.79 -5.76 -2.40
C PHE A 102 8.40 -4.65 -3.24
N ALA A 103 9.44 -5.00 -4.00
CA ALA A 103 10.00 -4.17 -5.05
C ALA A 103 9.66 -4.82 -6.39
N ASP A 104 9.15 -4.02 -7.33
CA ASP A 104 8.90 -4.44 -8.70
C ASP A 104 9.98 -3.82 -9.60
N HIS A 105 10.54 -4.63 -10.50
CA HIS A 105 11.63 -4.22 -11.40
C HIS A 105 12.83 -3.50 -10.74
N GLY A 106 13.32 -4.02 -9.60
CA GLY A 106 14.52 -3.47 -8.96
C GLY A 106 14.71 -3.94 -7.52
N ARG A 107 15.45 -3.15 -6.74
CA ARG A 107 15.66 -3.37 -5.31
C ARG A 107 15.18 -2.15 -4.53
N ALA A 108 14.41 -2.40 -3.47
CA ALA A 108 14.09 -1.40 -2.47
C ALA A 108 14.75 -1.81 -1.14
N HIS A 109 15.27 -0.84 -0.41
CA HIS A 109 15.77 -1.03 0.94
C HIS A 109 14.78 -0.41 1.92
N LEU A 110 14.25 -1.22 2.83
CA LEU A 110 13.45 -0.73 3.94
C LEU A 110 14.42 -0.33 5.05
N ALA A 111 14.60 0.98 5.23
CA ALA A 111 15.51 1.52 6.26
C ALA A 111 15.03 1.18 7.68
N GLY A 112 13.72 1.10 7.89
CA GLY A 112 13.08 0.76 9.15
C GLY A 112 11.58 0.98 9.08
N GLY A 113 10.86 0.66 10.15
CA GLY A 113 9.44 0.94 10.28
C GLY A 113 8.79 0.23 11.45
N ASP A 114 7.76 0.86 11.99
CA ASP A 114 6.94 0.32 13.07
C ASP A 114 5.51 0.08 12.58
N SER A 115 4.82 -0.84 13.25
CA SER A 115 3.39 -1.07 13.03
C SER A 115 2.67 -1.11 14.36
N TRP A 116 1.53 -0.44 14.44
CA TRP A 116 0.67 -0.45 15.61
C TRP A 116 -0.77 -0.77 15.21
N SER A 117 -1.52 -1.34 16.15
CA SER A 117 -2.96 -1.49 15.97
C SER A 117 -3.65 -0.16 16.27
N LEU A 118 -4.57 0.24 15.40
CA LEU A 118 -5.45 1.38 15.69
C LEU A 118 -6.45 0.94 16.76
N LEU A 119 -6.46 1.66 17.88
CA LEU A 119 -7.48 1.48 18.90
C LEU A 119 -8.82 1.91 18.31
N ARG A 120 -9.88 1.16 18.61
CA ARG A 120 -11.23 1.64 18.34
C ARG A 120 -11.48 2.83 19.26
N ALA A 121 -11.91 3.95 18.69
CA ALA A 121 -12.55 5.02 19.43
C ALA A 121 -13.91 4.54 19.99
#